data_AF-G2GYQ8-F1
#
_entry.id   AF-G2GYQ8-F1
#
_cell.length_a   1.000
_cell.length_b   1.000
_cell.length_c   1.000
_cell.angle_alpha   90.00
_cell.angle_beta   90.00
_cell.angle_gamma   90.00
#
_symmetry.space_group_name_H-M   'P 1'
#
loop_
_entity.id
_entity.type
_entity.pdbx_description
1 polymer ?
#
loop_
_entity_poly.entity_id
_entity_poly.type
_entity_poly.pdbx_seq_one_letter_code
_entity_poly.pdbx_strand_id
1 'polypeptide(L)' 'QYVLQMHAQMLCTGRKWCDFVSYDDRLPASLAYFKTRIPFDKALGKEMETEVRQFLAELEKDIAAIQRYRQVA' A
#
# COMPACT_ATOMS: atom_id res chain seq x y z
N GLN A 1 -8.02 6.26 3.02
CA GLN A 1 -6.55 6.19 2.97
C GLN A 1 -6.09 5.64 1.61
N TYR A 2 -6.02 6.46 0.55
CA TYR A 2 -5.60 5.99 -0.79
C TYR A 2 -4.14 6.34 -1.14
N VAL A 3 -3.56 7.34 -0.46
CA VAL A 3 -2.18 7.77 -0.68
C VAL A 3 -1.19 6.64 -0.39
N LEU A 4 -1.35 5.92 0.73
CA LEU A 4 -0.50 4.78 1.07
C LEU A 4 -0.60 3.66 0.02
N GLN A 5 -1.82 3.31 -0.42
CA GLN A 5 -2.02 2.29 -1.47
C GLN A 5 -1.27 2.67 -2.77
N MET A 6 -1.38 3.92 -3.22
CA MET A 6 -0.68 4.38 -4.42
C MET A 6 0.84 4.40 -4.25
N HIS A 7 1.35 4.73 -3.06
CA HIS A 7 2.78 4.65 -2.77
C HIS A 7 3.29 3.21 -2.73
N ALA A 8 2.53 2.28 -2.15
CA ALA A 8 2.85 0.85 -2.22
C ALA A 8 2.92 0.34 -3.67
N GLN A 9 1.96 0.72 -4.52
CA GLN A 9 1.98 0.39 -5.95
C GLN A 9 3.23 0.95 -6.65
N MET A 10 3.59 2.20 -6.35
CA MET A 10 4.78 2.85 -6.92
C MET A 10 6.09 2.21 -6.43
N LEU A 11 6.18 1.84 -5.15
CA LEU A 11 7.31 1.09 -4.59
C LEU A 11 7.52 -0.25 -5.32
N CYS A 12 6.44 -1.02 -5.52
CA CYS A 12 6.52 -2.33 -6.19
C CYS A 12 6.86 -2.24 -7.68
N THR A 13 6.55 -1.13 -8.35
CA THR A 13 6.66 -1.00 -9.82
C THR A 13 7.76 -0.05 -10.28
N GLY A 14 8.40 0.68 -9.37
CA GLY A 14 9.40 1.71 -9.68
C GLY A 14 8.83 2.93 -10.42
N ARG A 15 7.51 3.12 -10.43
CA ARG A 15 6.85 4.26 -11.09
C ARG A 15 7.02 5.53 -10.24
N LYS A 16 7.14 6.67 -10.92
CA LYS A 16 7.39 7.99 -10.28
C LYS A 16 6.12 8.76 -9.90
N TRP A 17 4.97 8.29 -10.33
CA TRP A 17 3.67 8.90 -10.05
C TRP A 17 2.54 7.89 -10.30
N CYS A 18 1.39 8.15 -9.69
CA CYS A 18 0.13 7.46 -9.93
C CYS A 18 -0.96 8.51 -10.20
N ASP A 19 -1.72 8.34 -11.30
CA ASP A 19 -2.91 9.16 -11.53
C ASP A 19 -4.10 8.52 -10.81
N PHE A 20 -4.59 9.18 -9.76
CA PHE A 20 -5.80 8.77 -9.05
C PHE A 20 -7.02 9.24 -9.84
N VAL A 21 -7.93 8.31 -10.13
CA VAL A 21 -9.20 8.59 -10.79
C VAL A 21 -10.34 8.20 -9.86
N SER A 22 -11.30 9.09 -9.69
CA SER A 22 -12.60 8.81 -9.06
C SER A 22 -13.69 9.11 -10.09
N TYR A 23 -14.65 8.20 -10.20
CA TYR A 23 -15.71 8.29 -11.20
C TYR A 23 -17.04 7.85 -10.62
N ASP A 24 -18.11 8.58 -10.93
CA ASP A 24 -19.50 8.25 -10.57
C ASP A 24 -20.45 8.68 -11.70
N ASP A 25 -21.00 7.71 -12.43
CA ASP A 25 -21.89 7.93 -13.58
C ASP A 25 -23.30 8.37 -13.20
N ARG A 26 -23.64 8.36 -11.92
CA ARG A 26 -24.93 8.85 -11.40
C ARG A 26 -24.94 10.38 -11.27
N LEU A 27 -23.77 11.02 -11.34
CA LEU A 27 -23.63 12.48 -11.30
C LEU A 27 -23.76 13.09 -12.70
N PRO A 28 -24.07 14.40 -12.80
CA PRO A 28 -23.95 15.13 -14.06
C PRO A 28 -22.56 14.99 -14.66
N ALA A 29 -22.46 14.99 -15.99
CA ALA A 29 -21.20 14.70 -16.71
C ALA A 29 -20.00 15.56 -16.28
N SER A 30 -20.22 16.81 -15.89
CA SER A 30 -19.18 17.72 -15.39
C SER A 30 -18.64 17.39 -14.00
N LEU A 31 -19.37 16.58 -13.22
CA LEU A 31 -19.01 16.15 -11.86
C LEU A 31 -18.68 14.65 -11.78
N ALA A 32 -18.99 13.89 -12.84
CA ALA A 32 -18.83 12.44 -12.87
C ALA A 32 -17.38 11.97 -12.86
N TYR A 33 -16.41 12.82 -13.24
CA TYR A 33 -15.01 12.44 -13.38
C TYR A 33 -14.08 13.38 -12.62
N PHE A 34 -13.23 12.81 -11.76
CA PHE A 34 -12.15 13.50 -11.08
C PHE A 34 -10.83 12.76 -11.31
N LYS A 35 -9.77 13.52 -11.59
CA LYS A 35 -8.40 13.01 -11.71
C LYS A 35 -7.43 13.91 -10.98
N THR A 36 -6.54 13.33 -10.20
CA THR A 36 -5.37 14.02 -9.64
C THR A 36 -4.11 13.18 -9.76
N ARG A 37 -2.97 13.83 -10.01
CA ARG A 37 -1.67 13.16 -10.07
C ARG A 37 -1.03 13.16 -8.70
N ILE A 38 -0.65 11.98 -8.23
CA ILE A 38 0.11 11.80 -6.99
C ILE A 38 1.57 11.49 -7.37
N PRO A 39 2.52 12.41 -7.14
CA PRO A 39 3.94 12.12 -7.31
C PRO A 39 4.40 11.14 -6.22
N PHE A 40 5.40 10.33 -6.54
CA PHE A 40 6.04 9.48 -5.54
C PHE A 40 6.79 10.33 -4.51
N ASP A 41 6.38 10.21 -3.24
CA ASP A 41 7.11 10.74 -2.11
C ASP A 41 8.13 9.69 -1.60
N LYS A 42 9.41 10.04 -1.70
CA LYS A 42 10.52 9.18 -1.28
C LYS A 42 10.57 8.97 0.23
N ALA A 43 10.22 9.99 1.03
CA ALA A 43 10.26 9.91 2.48
C ALA A 43 9.16 8.95 2.96
N LEU A 44 7.94 9.14 2.47
CA LEU A 44 6.83 8.23 2.73
C LEU A 44 7.14 6.81 2.23
N GLY A 45 7.71 6.67 1.03
CA GLY A 45 8.10 5.37 0.50
C GLY A 45 9.10 4.63 1.41
N LYS A 46 10.09 5.33 1.95
CA LYS A 46 11.07 4.76 2.88
C LYS A 46 10.44 4.37 4.23
N GLU A 47 9.56 5.21 4.76
CA GLU A 47 8.81 4.92 5.99
C GLU A 47 7.97 3.65 5.80
N MET A 48 7.18 3.60 4.73
CA MET A 48 6.36 2.43 4.40
C MET A 48 7.19 1.15 4.25
N GLU A 49 8.32 1.19 3.54
CA GLU A 49 9.18 0.01 3.39
C GLU A 49 9.75 -0.46 4.73
N THR A 50 10.11 0.48 5.62
CA THR A 50 10.62 0.16 6.96
C THR A 50 9.54 -0.54 7.80
N GLU A 51 8.34 0.03 7.86
CA GLU A 51 7.22 -0.51 8.63
C GLU A 51 6.78 -1.89 8.10
N VAL A 52 6.69 -2.05 6.77
CA VAL A 52 6.33 -3.34 6.17
C VAL A 52 7.37 -4.42 6.46
N ARG A 53 8.67 -4.08 6.43
CA ARG A 53 9.75 -5.03 6.78
C ARG A 53 9.67 -5.44 8.25
N GLN A 54 9.42 -4.49 9.15
CA GLN A 54 9.24 -4.79 10.56
C GLN A 54 8.02 -5.71 10.78
N PHE A 55 6.88 -5.38 10.19
CA PHE A 55 5.67 -6.19 10.27
C PHE A 55 5.90 -7.63 9.78
N LEU A 56 6.59 -7.80 8.64
CA LEU A 56 6.89 -9.13 8.11
C LEU A 56 7.81 -9.93 9.06
N ALA A 57 8.80 -9.28 9.67
CA ALA A 57 9.69 -9.93 10.64
C ALA A 57 8.95 -10.35 11.92
N GLU A 58 7.96 -9.58 12.36
CA GLU A 58 7.09 -9.94 13.49
C GLU A 58 6.16 -11.10 13.12
N LEU A 59 5.52 -11.05 11.94
CA LEU A 59 4.69 -12.13 11.42
C LEU A 59 5.45 -13.45 11.28
N GLU A 60 6.69 -13.42 10.81
CA GLU A 60 7.54 -14.61 10.71
C GLU A 60 7.82 -15.25 12.08
N LYS A 61 8.03 -14.43 13.13
CA LYS A 61 8.21 -14.93 14.50
C LYS A 61 6.95 -15.61 15.02
N ASP A 62 5.79 -15.05 14.76
CA ASP A 62 4.50 -15.60 15.19
C ASP A 62 4.22 -16.94 14.50
N ILE A 63 4.46 -17.01 13.19
CA ILE A 63 4.35 -18.27 12.42
C ILE A 63 5.30 -19.33 12.99
N ALA A 64 6.56 -18.98 13.26
CA ALA A 64 7.53 -19.90 13.83
C ALA A 64 7.16 -20.36 15.25
N ALA A 65 6.53 -19.51 16.06
CA ALA A 65 6.02 -19.89 17.37
C ALA A 65 4.90 -20.94 17.24
N ILE A 66 3.90 -20.70 16.38
CA ILE A 66 2.80 -21.64 16.15
C ILE A 66 3.31 -22.99 15.62
N GLN A 67 4.25 -22.96 14.67
CA GLN A 67 4.85 -24.19 14.12
C GLN A 67 5.59 -25.00 15.19
N ARG A 68 6.34 -24.34 16.09
CA ARG A 68 7.00 -25.01 17.22
C ARG A 68 5.99 -25.66 18.17
N TYR A 69 4.92 -24.97 18.54
CA TYR A 69 3.87 -25.55 19.39
C TYR A 69 3.25 -26.81 18.78
N ARG A 70 3.00 -26.81 17.46
CA ARG A 70 2.46 -27.99 16.75
C ARG A 70 3.39 -29.20 16.70
N GLN A 71 4.71 -29.00 16.79
CA GLN A 71 5.69 -30.10 16.74
C GLN A 71 5.91 -30.77 18.10
N VAL A 72 5.55 -30.08 19.19
CA VAL A 72 5.76 -30.55 20.57
C VAL A 72 4.49 -31.18 21.16
N ALA A 73 3.33 -30.89 20.58
CA ALA A 73 2.04 -31.51 20.90
C ALA A 73 1.81 -32.80 20.09
#